data_AF-A0A2W5KFV6-F1
#
_entry.id   AF-A0A2W5KFV6-F1
#
_cell.length_a   1.000
_cell.length_b   1.000
_cell.length_c   1.000
_cell.angle_alpha   90.00
_cell.angle_beta   90.00
_cell.angle_gamma   90.00
#
_symmetry.space_group_name_H-M   'P 1'
#
loop_
_entity.id
_entity.type
_entity.pdbx_description
1 polymer ?
#
loop_
_entity_poly.entity_id
_entity_poly.type
_entity_poly.pdbx_seq_one_letter_code
_entity_poly.pdbx_strand_id
1 'polypeptide(L)'
;MALKRDAKILKGKAICSLRTAMATFNSYDDSGRVDSVLLHLQHASEMLLKAVMRQAQFQVFDKKSSTSIGFKRCLNLCVANHDLTESEAGVFRTVDALRDEAQHWFVFVEEEILFLQTRALITAFDAYLQRKLGDDLNAHIPGRVLPVSTLPINDFDFLIDREYELIGRLLKPGNRRRDEARGRIRALLAMEGLVKEGVSITKRDVDRIEKAVRDGKGIGVVFPRLATVQMDKSGEGPTVKVRFTKKEGAPVRIAAGDDPSEAGAIREVDMLNRYPYTATQLARRVRLTPNRSFAVRAHLGLDADAECSREFVLSDKQKPRRFSEKAVRRVREAIDGGLNLDAVWTAYVATMPKRGSRRRAA
;
A
#
# COMPACT_ATOMS: atom_id res chain seq x y z
N MET A 1 5.58 -9.47 27.10
CA MET A 1 6.94 -9.18 26.56
C MET A 1 7.40 -7.82 27.10
N ALA A 2 8.68 -7.67 27.48
CA ALA A 2 9.21 -6.35 27.84
C ALA A 2 9.46 -5.50 26.58
N LEU A 3 8.85 -4.31 26.53
CA LEU A 3 9.01 -3.39 25.40
C LEU A 3 10.26 -2.54 25.55
N LYS A 4 10.98 -2.36 24.44
CA LYS A 4 12.08 -1.39 24.34
C LYS A 4 11.54 0.02 24.52
N ARG A 5 12.37 0.94 25.05
CA ARG A 5 11.96 2.31 25.40
C ARG A 5 11.28 3.05 24.24
N ASP A 6 11.91 3.09 23.07
CA ASP A 6 11.34 3.73 21.88
C ASP A 6 10.03 3.08 21.45
N ALA A 7 9.98 1.74 21.45
CA ALA A 7 8.79 0.99 21.08
C ALA A 7 7.62 1.27 22.03
N LYS A 8 7.88 1.39 23.33
CA LYS A 8 6.88 1.75 24.35
C LYS A 8 6.31 3.15 24.10
N ILE A 9 7.16 4.14 23.79
CA ILE A 9 6.73 5.52 23.51
C ILE A 9 5.90 5.58 22.23
N LEU A 10 6.38 4.95 21.15
CA LEU A 10 5.68 4.93 19.86
C LEU A 10 4.34 4.19 19.94
N LYS A 11 4.28 3.05 20.64
CA LYS A 11 3.03 2.34 20.93
C LYS A 11 2.05 3.25 21.68
N GLY A 12 2.51 3.96 22.71
CA GLY A 12 1.67 4.91 23.45
C GLY A 12 1.10 6.00 22.54
N LYS A 13 1.92 6.58 21.65
CA LYS A 13 1.45 7.55 20.64
C LYS A 13 0.45 6.95 19.66
N ALA A 14 0.67 5.71 19.22
CA ALA A 14 -0.24 5.01 18.32
C ALA A 14 -1.63 4.87 18.95
N ILE A 15 -1.68 4.40 20.20
CA ILE A 15 -2.91 4.23 20.97
C ILE A 15 -3.60 5.58 21.24
N CYS A 16 -2.86 6.61 21.64
CA CYS A 16 -3.44 7.95 21.84
C CYS A 16 -4.06 8.49 20.55
N SER A 17 -3.39 8.32 19.41
CA SER A 17 -3.91 8.77 18.11
C SER A 17 -5.17 8.00 17.71
N LEU A 18 -5.19 6.68 17.94
CA LEU A 18 -6.37 5.86 17.68
C LEU A 18 -7.56 6.30 18.55
N ARG A 19 -7.31 6.60 19.83
CA ARG A 19 -8.32 7.14 20.73
C ARG A 19 -8.88 8.47 20.26
N THR A 20 -8.03 9.38 19.77
CA THR A 20 -8.49 10.65 19.18
C THR A 20 -9.35 10.39 17.96
N ALA A 21 -8.93 9.53 17.03
CA ALA A 21 -9.74 9.18 15.86
C ALA A 21 -11.12 8.65 16.26
N MET A 22 -11.19 7.75 17.25
CA MET A 22 -12.46 7.16 17.73
C MET A 22 -13.35 8.19 18.43
N ALA A 23 -12.78 9.06 19.25
CA ALA A 23 -13.51 10.14 19.91
C ALA A 23 -14.07 11.14 18.88
N THR A 24 -13.27 11.50 17.87
CA THR A 24 -13.72 12.37 16.78
C THR A 24 -14.78 11.70 15.92
N PHE A 25 -14.63 10.41 15.61
CA PHE A 25 -15.63 9.67 14.84
C PHE A 25 -17.01 9.70 15.52
N ASN A 26 -17.04 9.47 16.84
CA ASN A 26 -18.25 9.45 17.67
C ASN A 26 -18.73 10.86 18.08
N SER A 27 -18.06 11.92 17.66
CA SER A 27 -18.45 13.30 17.96
C SER A 27 -19.75 13.66 17.25
N TYR A 28 -20.54 14.56 17.84
CA TYR A 28 -21.71 15.15 17.20
C TYR A 28 -21.34 16.22 16.17
N ASP A 29 -20.13 16.79 16.27
CA ASP A 29 -19.65 17.80 15.33
C ASP A 29 -19.12 17.12 14.07
N ASP A 30 -19.76 17.44 12.94
CA ASP A 30 -19.39 16.89 11.64
C ASP A 30 -18.34 17.76 10.92
N SER A 31 -18.10 19.00 11.41
CA SER A 31 -17.20 19.95 10.80
C SER A 31 -15.74 19.46 10.88
N GLY A 32 -15.16 19.09 9.73
CA GLY A 32 -13.79 18.55 9.68
C GLY A 32 -13.62 17.19 10.34
N ARG A 33 -14.72 16.49 10.66
CA ARG A 33 -14.72 15.20 11.36
C ARG A 33 -14.02 14.14 10.54
N VAL A 34 -14.40 13.98 9.27
CA VAL A 34 -13.83 12.98 8.35
C VAL A 34 -12.31 13.14 8.24
N ASP A 35 -11.84 14.37 8.00
CA ASP A 35 -10.41 14.66 7.86
C ASP A 35 -9.63 14.35 9.13
N SER A 36 -10.19 14.75 10.28
CA SER A 36 -9.58 14.52 11.59
C SER A 36 -9.51 13.03 11.93
N VAL A 37 -10.56 12.25 11.63
CA VAL A 37 -10.56 10.80 11.77
C VAL A 37 -9.45 10.20 10.91
N LEU A 38 -9.41 10.50 9.61
CA LEU A 38 -8.44 9.94 8.68
C LEU A 38 -6.99 10.30 9.06
N LEU A 39 -6.74 11.54 9.47
CA LEU A 39 -5.44 12.02 9.94
C LEU A 39 -4.95 11.20 11.13
N HIS A 40 -5.81 11.04 12.15
CA HIS A 40 -5.45 10.33 13.37
C HIS A 40 -5.35 8.81 13.18
N LEU A 41 -6.18 8.20 12.33
CA LEU A 41 -6.08 6.79 11.96
C LEU A 41 -4.77 6.48 11.23
N GLN A 42 -4.39 7.33 10.27
CA GLN A 42 -3.13 7.18 9.54
C GLN A 42 -1.92 7.34 10.47
N HIS A 43 -1.94 8.38 11.32
CA HIS A 43 -0.86 8.61 12.28
C HIS A 43 -0.75 7.46 13.31
N ALA A 44 -1.88 6.95 13.81
CA ALA A 44 -1.91 5.78 14.69
C ALA A 44 -1.22 4.58 14.04
N SER A 45 -1.56 4.32 12.78
CA SER A 45 -0.99 3.22 11.99
C SER A 45 0.52 3.39 11.80
N GLU A 46 0.98 4.59 11.42
CA GLU A 46 2.42 4.86 11.26
C GLU A 46 3.20 4.62 12.56
N MET A 47 2.66 5.09 13.69
CA MET A 47 3.30 4.94 14.99
C MET A 47 3.34 3.48 15.45
N LEU A 48 2.29 2.68 15.17
CA LEU A 48 2.29 1.24 15.47
C LEU A 48 3.35 0.50 14.64
N LEU A 49 3.41 0.76 13.33
CA LEU A 49 4.42 0.16 12.45
C LEU A 49 5.84 0.49 12.95
N LYS A 50 6.10 1.76 13.26
CA LYS A 50 7.39 2.19 13.83
C LYS A 50 7.67 1.52 15.19
N ALA A 51 6.67 1.38 16.06
CA ALA A 51 6.82 0.70 17.34
C ALA A 51 7.26 -0.75 17.17
N VAL A 52 6.63 -1.50 16.27
CA VAL A 52 7.00 -2.89 15.93
C VAL A 52 8.43 -2.96 15.39
N MET A 53 8.77 -2.08 14.43
CA MET A 53 10.12 -2.01 13.87
C MET A 53 11.17 -1.73 14.96
N ARG A 54 10.91 -0.80 15.88
CA ARG A 54 11.81 -0.51 17.00
C ARG A 54 11.90 -1.67 17.99
N GLN A 55 10.80 -2.37 18.25
CA GLN A 55 10.81 -3.57 19.08
C GLN A 55 11.69 -4.65 18.44
N ALA A 56 11.64 -4.79 17.12
CA ALA A 56 12.53 -5.66 16.32
C ALA A 56 13.94 -5.07 16.09
N GLN A 57 14.32 -3.98 16.77
CA GLN A 57 15.63 -3.34 16.63
C GLN A 57 15.96 -2.79 15.23
N PHE A 58 14.95 -2.65 14.37
CA PHE A 58 15.09 -2.08 13.04
C PHE A 58 15.24 -0.55 13.10
N GLN A 59 15.98 0.01 12.14
CA GLN A 59 16.22 1.46 12.04
C GLN A 59 15.03 2.17 11.38
N VAL A 60 14.42 3.11 12.09
CA VAL A 60 13.27 3.91 11.61
C VAL A 60 13.68 5.31 11.13
N PHE A 61 14.98 5.56 10.98
CA PHE A 61 15.51 6.80 10.44
C PHE A 61 16.18 6.53 9.09
N ASP A 62 15.93 7.40 8.12
CA ASP A 62 16.64 7.36 6.85
C ASP A 62 18.07 7.87 7.02
N LYS A 63 19.03 7.11 6.50
CA LYS A 63 20.46 7.44 6.67
C LYS A 63 20.90 8.68 5.89
N LYS A 64 20.16 9.09 4.85
CA LYS A 64 20.51 10.26 4.03
C LYS A 64 19.87 11.52 4.58
N SER A 65 18.57 11.49 4.86
CA SER A 65 17.86 12.68 5.35
C SER A 65 17.96 12.85 6.86
N SER A 66 18.41 11.84 7.61
CA SER A 66 18.40 11.79 9.08
C SER A 66 17.02 12.00 9.70
N THR A 67 15.95 11.91 8.90
CA THR A 67 14.56 12.02 9.34
C THR A 67 13.94 10.64 9.50
N SER A 68 12.86 10.55 10.29
CA SER A 68 12.14 9.28 10.42
C SER A 68 11.55 8.85 9.07
N ILE A 69 11.60 7.56 8.75
CA ILE A 69 10.97 7.02 7.54
C ILE A 69 9.45 7.27 7.57
N GLY A 70 8.84 7.55 6.41
CA GLY A 70 7.40 7.79 6.31
C GLY A 70 6.56 6.52 6.23
N PHE A 71 5.24 6.66 6.36
CA PHE A 71 4.25 5.59 6.37
C PHE A 71 4.46 4.49 5.32
N LYS A 72 4.48 4.83 4.03
CA LYS A 72 4.57 3.85 2.93
C LYS A 72 5.81 2.95 3.07
N ARG A 73 6.92 3.52 3.56
CA ARG A 73 8.14 2.75 3.82
C ARG A 73 8.03 1.89 5.08
N CYS A 74 7.44 2.40 6.16
CA CYS A 74 7.15 1.60 7.36
C CYS A 74 6.29 0.38 7.02
N LEU A 75 5.22 0.60 6.23
CA LEU A 75 4.27 -0.42 5.85
C LEU A 75 4.95 -1.54 5.06
N ASN A 76 5.64 -1.19 3.97
CA ASN A 76 6.33 -2.17 3.13
C ASN A 76 7.39 -2.96 3.90
N LEU A 77 8.10 -2.32 4.84
CA LEU A 77 9.08 -3.01 5.69
C LEU A 77 8.42 -3.97 6.68
N CYS A 78 7.25 -3.61 7.20
CA CYS A 78 6.49 -4.48 8.11
C CYS A 78 5.88 -5.68 7.40
N VAL A 79 5.35 -5.49 6.18
CA VAL A 79 4.91 -6.61 5.33
C VAL A 79 6.06 -7.55 5.04
N ALA A 80 7.21 -6.99 4.63
CA ALA A 80 8.34 -7.80 4.19
C ALA A 80 9.11 -8.50 5.33
N ASN A 81 9.18 -7.92 6.54
CA ASN A 81 10.10 -8.40 7.59
C ASN A 81 9.47 -8.52 8.98
N HIS A 82 8.23 -8.10 9.16
CA HIS A 82 7.59 -8.05 10.48
C HIS A 82 6.16 -8.60 10.46
N ASP A 83 5.88 -9.56 9.59
CA ASP A 83 4.63 -10.34 9.51
C ASP A 83 3.35 -9.49 9.63
N LEU A 84 3.34 -8.29 9.03
CA LEU A 84 2.09 -7.60 8.73
C LEU A 84 1.46 -8.30 7.53
N THR A 85 0.25 -8.81 7.68
CA THR A 85 -0.41 -9.55 6.60
C THR A 85 -0.81 -8.61 5.46
N GLU A 86 -0.95 -9.14 4.25
CA GLU A 86 -1.42 -8.36 3.09
C GLU A 86 -2.81 -7.74 3.31
N SER A 87 -3.70 -8.44 4.01
CA SER A 87 -5.03 -7.95 4.37
C SER A 87 -4.94 -6.75 5.32
N GLU A 88 -4.18 -6.85 6.42
CA GLU A 88 -3.96 -5.74 7.35
C GLU A 88 -3.29 -4.55 6.62
N ALA A 89 -2.28 -4.83 5.79
CA ALA A 89 -1.60 -3.80 5.01
C ALA A 89 -2.52 -3.11 3.99
N GLY A 90 -3.50 -3.82 3.43
CA GLY A 90 -4.51 -3.26 2.53
C GLY A 90 -5.41 -2.23 3.22
N VAL A 91 -5.84 -2.53 4.46
CA VAL A 91 -6.61 -1.58 5.28
C VAL A 91 -5.78 -0.33 5.58
N PHE A 92 -4.53 -0.52 5.98
CA PHE A 92 -3.61 0.57 6.30
C PHE A 92 -3.36 1.47 5.07
N ARG A 93 -3.20 0.88 3.87
CA ARG A 93 -3.07 1.60 2.59
C ARG A 93 -4.31 2.42 2.25
N THR A 94 -5.49 1.87 2.50
CA THR A 94 -6.76 2.53 2.18
C THR A 94 -6.92 3.80 3.02
N VAL A 95 -6.65 3.72 4.32
CA VAL A 95 -6.66 4.88 5.22
C VAL A 95 -5.61 5.92 4.80
N ASP A 96 -4.39 5.51 4.45
CA ASP A 96 -3.35 6.43 3.98
C ASP A 96 -3.75 7.14 2.68
N ALA A 97 -4.35 6.43 1.72
CA ALA A 97 -4.85 7.03 0.49
C ALA A 97 -6.00 8.01 0.73
N LEU A 98 -6.96 7.66 1.59
CA LEU A 98 -8.06 8.57 1.97
C LEU A 98 -7.52 9.82 2.68
N ARG A 99 -6.56 9.65 3.60
CA ARG A 99 -5.92 10.77 4.31
C ARG A 99 -5.14 11.67 3.35
N ASP A 100 -4.36 11.10 2.43
CA ASP A 100 -3.60 11.87 1.43
C ASP A 100 -4.54 12.75 0.58
N GLU A 101 -5.70 12.22 0.16
CA GLU A 101 -6.70 13.00 -0.59
C GLU A 101 -7.37 14.09 0.25
N ALA A 102 -7.73 13.78 1.50
CA ALA A 102 -8.28 14.75 2.45
C ALA A 102 -7.31 15.89 2.74
N GLN A 103 -6.01 15.60 2.87
CA GLN A 103 -5.00 16.60 3.23
C GLN A 103 -4.55 17.47 2.04
N HIS A 104 -4.49 16.90 0.84
CA HIS A 104 -3.89 17.59 -0.31
C HIS A 104 -4.91 18.12 -1.31
N TRP A 105 -6.17 17.70 -1.21
CA TRP A 105 -7.21 18.15 -2.12
C TRP A 105 -8.59 18.12 -1.46
N PHE A 106 -9.53 17.34 -2.01
CA PHE A 106 -10.82 17.06 -1.43
C PHE A 106 -11.18 15.60 -1.68
N VAL A 107 -11.83 15.00 -0.69
CA VAL A 107 -12.44 13.67 -0.75
C VAL A 107 -13.81 13.76 -0.09
N PHE A 108 -14.77 13.00 -0.60
CA PHE A 108 -16.07 12.85 0.05
C PHE A 108 -16.19 11.38 0.42
N VAL A 109 -16.17 11.09 1.72
CA VAL A 109 -16.30 9.75 2.27
C VAL A 109 -17.66 9.67 2.95
N GLU A 110 -18.48 8.71 2.53
CA GLU A 110 -19.79 8.47 3.12
C GLU A 110 -19.65 7.81 4.51
N GLU A 111 -20.63 8.00 5.39
CA GLU A 111 -20.57 7.57 6.79
C GLU A 111 -20.35 6.07 6.95
N GLU A 112 -21.06 5.23 6.19
CA GLU A 112 -20.91 3.78 6.26
C GLU A 112 -19.53 3.34 5.74
N ILE A 113 -18.98 4.03 4.73
CA ILE A 113 -17.61 3.78 4.25
C ILE A 113 -16.59 4.16 5.33
N LEU A 114 -16.71 5.35 5.93
CA LEU A 114 -15.79 5.80 6.98
C LEU A 114 -15.86 4.86 8.19
N PHE A 115 -17.07 4.47 8.59
CA PHE A 115 -17.31 3.52 9.67
C PHE A 115 -16.62 2.18 9.38
N LEU A 116 -16.84 1.59 8.21
CA LEU A 116 -16.24 0.31 7.82
C LEU A 116 -14.71 0.37 7.80
N GLN A 117 -14.13 1.41 7.22
CA GLN A 117 -12.67 1.58 7.18
C GLN A 117 -12.10 1.74 8.59
N THR A 118 -12.78 2.49 9.46
CA THR A 118 -12.37 2.66 10.86
C THR A 118 -12.45 1.33 11.63
N ARG A 119 -13.53 0.56 11.48
CA ARG A 119 -13.70 -0.77 12.11
C ARG A 119 -12.67 -1.77 11.63
N ALA A 120 -12.42 -1.81 10.32
CA ALA A 120 -11.40 -2.67 9.73
C ALA A 120 -10.01 -2.31 10.25
N LEU A 121 -9.71 -1.01 10.36
CA LEU A 121 -8.42 -0.55 10.88
C LEU A 121 -8.24 -0.93 12.34
N ILE A 122 -9.24 -0.72 13.20
CA ILE A 122 -9.17 -1.11 14.61
C ILE A 122 -8.94 -2.62 14.73
N THR A 123 -9.65 -3.43 13.93
CA THR A 123 -9.49 -4.88 13.91
C THR A 123 -8.08 -5.30 13.52
N ALA A 124 -7.53 -4.71 12.44
CA ALA A 124 -6.17 -4.98 11.98
C ALA A 124 -5.09 -4.45 12.96
N PHE A 125 -5.32 -3.28 13.54
CA PHE A 125 -4.44 -2.65 14.52
C PHE A 125 -4.32 -3.50 15.77
N ASP A 126 -5.44 -3.94 16.35
CA ASP A 126 -5.47 -4.75 17.55
C ASP A 126 -4.80 -6.11 17.34
N ALA A 127 -5.14 -6.79 16.24
CA ALA A 127 -4.53 -8.07 15.88
C ALA A 127 -3.00 -7.96 15.71
N TYR A 128 -2.52 -6.87 15.10
CA TYR A 128 -1.09 -6.64 14.91
C TYR A 128 -0.39 -6.21 16.22
N LEU A 129 -1.03 -5.36 17.02
CA LEU A 129 -0.56 -4.96 18.35
C LEU A 129 -0.37 -6.18 19.25
N GLN A 130 -1.36 -7.06 19.33
CA GLN A 130 -1.32 -8.28 20.12
C GLN A 130 -0.22 -9.21 19.63
N ARG A 131 -0.19 -9.47 18.32
CA ARG A 131 0.78 -10.39 17.71
C ARG A 131 2.23 -9.93 17.84
N LYS A 132 2.51 -8.61 17.75
CA LYS A 132 3.88 -8.09 17.70
C LYS A 132 4.38 -7.42 18.96
N LEU A 133 3.49 -6.90 19.80
CA LEU A 133 3.85 -6.20 21.02
C LEU A 133 3.29 -6.86 22.29
N GLY A 134 2.46 -7.89 22.14
CA GLY A 134 1.88 -8.65 23.26
C GLY A 134 0.98 -7.78 24.13
N ASP A 135 0.22 -6.89 23.50
CA ASP A 135 -0.67 -5.92 24.14
C ASP A 135 -2.01 -5.88 23.39
N ASP A 136 -3.08 -5.48 24.06
CA ASP A 136 -4.46 -5.52 23.52
C ASP A 136 -5.11 -4.15 23.70
N LEU A 137 -5.84 -3.66 22.70
CA LEU A 137 -6.59 -2.41 22.80
C LEU A 137 -7.57 -2.38 23.97
N ASN A 138 -8.15 -3.52 24.38
CA ASN A 138 -9.04 -3.58 25.54
C ASN A 138 -8.37 -3.14 26.84
N ALA A 139 -7.04 -3.25 26.95
CA ALA A 139 -6.28 -2.77 28.09
C ALA A 139 -6.11 -1.24 28.12
N HIS A 140 -6.39 -0.55 27.00
CA HIS A 140 -6.14 0.90 26.84
C HIS A 140 -7.38 1.72 26.51
N ILE A 141 -8.46 1.06 26.11
CA ILE A 141 -9.69 1.67 25.64
C ILE A 141 -10.88 0.99 26.32
N PRO A 142 -11.81 1.76 26.92
CA PRO A 142 -13.03 1.18 27.46
C PRO A 142 -13.88 0.57 26.34
N GLY A 143 -14.48 -0.60 26.57
CA GLY A 143 -15.27 -1.32 25.54
C GLY A 143 -16.43 -0.52 24.91
N ARG A 144 -16.87 0.56 25.56
CA ARG A 144 -17.89 1.49 25.04
C ARG A 144 -17.39 2.49 23.97
N VAL A 145 -16.08 2.64 23.77
CA VAL A 145 -15.49 3.78 23.01
C VAL A 145 -15.23 3.43 21.54
N LEU A 146 -15.67 2.26 21.09
CA LEU A 146 -15.59 1.85 19.70
C LEU A 146 -16.42 2.79 18.77
N PRO A 147 -16.04 2.97 17.49
CA PRO A 147 -16.87 3.69 16.53
C PRO A 147 -18.28 3.10 16.53
N VAL A 148 -19.29 3.94 16.66
CA VAL A 148 -20.70 3.55 16.67
C VAL A 148 -21.38 4.13 15.44
N SER A 149 -22.10 3.30 14.71
CA SER A 149 -23.00 3.73 13.64
C SER A 149 -24.42 3.29 13.97
N THR A 150 -25.38 4.17 13.69
CA THR A 150 -26.82 3.85 13.75
C THR A 150 -27.29 3.08 12.51
N LEU A 151 -26.44 2.97 11.49
CA LEU A 151 -26.74 2.27 10.24
C LEU A 151 -26.28 0.81 10.33
N PRO A 152 -27.08 -0.13 9.81
CA PRO A 152 -26.69 -1.53 9.76
C PRO A 152 -25.46 -1.68 8.85
N ILE A 153 -24.60 -2.63 9.18
CA ILE A 153 -23.42 -2.91 8.37
C ILE A 153 -23.87 -3.70 7.14
N ASN A 154 -24.11 -3.01 6.03
CA ASN A 154 -24.48 -3.60 4.75
C ASN A 154 -23.31 -4.36 4.12
N ASP A 155 -23.58 -5.21 3.14
CA ASP A 155 -22.52 -5.92 2.41
C ASP A 155 -21.68 -4.98 1.57
N PHE A 156 -20.40 -5.33 1.40
CA PHE A 156 -19.43 -4.46 0.75
C PHE A 156 -19.85 -4.12 -0.68
N ASP A 157 -20.26 -5.13 -1.45
CA ASP A 157 -20.69 -4.97 -2.83
C ASP A 157 -21.87 -3.98 -2.92
N PHE A 158 -22.87 -4.11 -2.03
CA PHE A 158 -24.01 -3.19 -1.96
C PHE A 158 -23.60 -1.74 -1.67
N LEU A 159 -22.66 -1.52 -0.76
CA LEU A 159 -22.18 -0.18 -0.42
C LEU A 159 -21.48 0.50 -1.59
N ILE A 160 -20.64 -0.26 -2.28
CA ILE A 160 -19.88 0.22 -3.43
C ILE A 160 -20.83 0.51 -4.61
N ASP A 161 -21.82 -0.34 -4.85
CA ASP A 161 -22.87 -0.13 -5.86
C ASP A 161 -23.68 1.14 -5.57
N ARG A 162 -24.14 1.31 -4.33
CA ARG A 162 -24.90 2.50 -3.90
C ARG A 162 -24.11 3.79 -4.09
N GLU A 163 -22.83 3.78 -3.72
CA GLU A 163 -21.94 4.94 -3.88
C GLU A 163 -21.69 5.24 -5.36
N TYR A 164 -21.53 4.20 -6.19
CA TYR A 164 -21.36 4.34 -7.64
C TYR A 164 -22.60 4.92 -8.33
N GLU A 165 -23.79 4.46 -7.96
CA GLU A 165 -25.06 5.03 -8.43
C GLU A 165 -25.22 6.49 -8.04
N LEU A 166 -24.80 6.87 -6.82
CA LEU A 166 -24.81 8.26 -6.38
C LEU A 166 -23.86 9.12 -7.24
N ILE A 167 -22.66 8.65 -7.54
CA ILE A 167 -21.73 9.34 -8.46
C ILE A 167 -22.41 9.57 -9.82
N GLY A 168 -23.07 8.54 -10.38
CA GLY A 168 -23.82 8.65 -11.62
C GLY A 168 -24.92 9.72 -11.56
N ARG A 169 -25.68 9.78 -10.46
CA ARG A 169 -26.70 10.82 -10.23
C ARG A 169 -26.07 12.23 -10.17
N LEU A 170 -24.96 12.39 -9.46
CA LEU A 170 -24.28 13.69 -9.31
C LEU A 170 -23.68 14.19 -10.63
N LEU A 171 -23.32 13.28 -11.55
CA LEU A 171 -22.76 13.62 -12.87
C LEU A 171 -23.82 13.88 -13.95
N LYS A 172 -25.11 13.73 -13.66
CA LYS A 172 -26.18 14.06 -14.63
C LYS A 172 -26.12 15.54 -15.04
N PRO A 173 -26.46 15.87 -16.31
CA PRO A 173 -26.55 17.26 -16.76
C PRO A 173 -27.46 18.10 -15.85
N GLY A 174 -27.07 19.34 -15.57
CA GLY A 174 -27.80 20.25 -14.69
C GLY A 174 -27.42 20.13 -13.20
N ASN A 175 -26.82 19.02 -12.76
CA ASN A 175 -26.29 18.89 -11.41
C ASN A 175 -24.93 19.59 -11.31
N ARG A 176 -24.88 20.77 -10.70
CA ARG A 176 -23.64 21.51 -10.40
C ARG A 176 -22.85 20.89 -9.23
N ARG A 177 -22.75 19.55 -9.18
CA ARG A 177 -22.13 18.76 -8.09
C ARG A 177 -20.99 17.85 -8.58
N ARG A 178 -20.32 18.27 -9.66
CA ARG A 178 -19.20 17.54 -10.26
C ARG A 178 -18.05 17.31 -9.27
N ASP A 179 -17.72 18.31 -8.46
CA ASP A 179 -16.61 18.20 -7.51
C ASP A 179 -16.90 17.17 -6.41
N GLU A 180 -18.15 17.11 -5.95
CA GLU A 180 -18.57 16.06 -5.02
C GLU A 180 -18.46 14.67 -5.66
N ALA A 181 -18.94 14.50 -6.89
CA ALA A 181 -18.80 13.24 -7.61
C ALA A 181 -17.33 12.82 -7.73
N ARG A 182 -16.43 13.78 -8.02
CA ARG A 182 -14.98 13.52 -8.12
C ARG A 182 -14.37 13.15 -6.77
N GLY A 183 -14.79 13.77 -5.67
CA GLY A 183 -14.30 13.40 -4.34
C GLY A 183 -14.79 12.01 -3.90
N ARG A 184 -16.00 11.61 -4.30
CA ARG A 184 -16.50 10.24 -4.10
C ARG A 184 -15.76 9.21 -4.96
N ILE A 185 -15.45 9.54 -6.22
CA ILE A 185 -14.58 8.72 -7.09
C ILE A 185 -13.21 8.51 -6.43
N ARG A 186 -12.62 9.55 -5.82
CA ARG A 186 -11.35 9.43 -5.09
C ARG A 186 -11.46 8.48 -3.90
N ALA A 187 -12.56 8.54 -3.14
CA ALA A 187 -12.80 7.60 -2.05
C ALA A 187 -12.85 6.14 -2.55
N LEU A 188 -13.59 5.85 -3.63
CA LEU A 188 -13.62 4.52 -4.24
C LEU A 188 -12.24 4.08 -4.77
N LEU A 189 -11.50 4.99 -5.42
CA LEU A 189 -10.14 4.71 -5.88
C LEU A 189 -9.17 4.41 -4.73
N ALA A 190 -9.34 5.06 -3.57
CA ALA A 190 -8.55 4.80 -2.37
C ALA A 190 -8.79 3.40 -1.83
N MET A 191 -10.04 2.90 -1.90
CA MET A 191 -10.42 1.56 -1.46
C MET A 191 -9.79 0.44 -2.30
N GLU A 192 -9.30 0.73 -3.51
CA GLU A 192 -8.47 -0.25 -4.24
C GLU A 192 -7.16 -0.58 -3.47
N GLY A 193 -6.79 0.24 -2.48
CA GLY A 193 -5.69 0.02 -1.56
C GLY A 193 -5.82 -1.29 -0.78
N LEU A 194 -7.05 -1.80 -0.58
CA LEU A 194 -7.32 -3.11 0.01
C LEU A 194 -6.66 -4.26 -0.79
N VAL A 195 -6.52 -4.10 -2.10
CA VAL A 195 -6.05 -5.16 -3.00
C VAL A 195 -4.61 -4.92 -3.47
N LYS A 196 -4.25 -3.68 -3.80
CA LYS A 196 -3.03 -3.36 -4.55
C LYS A 196 -2.14 -2.32 -3.86
N GLU A 197 -0.83 -2.57 -3.85
CA GLU A 197 0.16 -1.63 -3.34
C GLU A 197 0.29 -0.39 -4.23
N GLY A 198 0.67 0.74 -3.64
CA GLY A 198 1.01 1.95 -4.40
C GLY A 198 -0.16 2.58 -5.15
N VAL A 199 -1.36 2.59 -4.55
CA VAL A 199 -2.51 3.35 -5.07
C VAL A 199 -2.17 4.84 -4.98
N SER A 200 -1.72 5.43 -6.08
CA SER A 200 -1.67 6.88 -6.27
C SER A 200 -2.91 7.30 -7.06
N ILE A 201 -3.66 8.27 -6.53
CA ILE A 201 -4.88 8.74 -7.18
C ILE A 201 -4.51 9.94 -8.04
N THR A 202 -4.40 9.72 -9.35
CA THR A 202 -4.04 10.78 -10.28
C THR A 202 -5.29 11.50 -10.80
N LYS A 203 -5.13 12.77 -11.22
CA LYS A 203 -6.21 13.49 -11.92
C LYS A 203 -6.69 12.74 -13.15
N ARG A 204 -5.79 12.09 -13.90
CA ARG A 204 -6.10 11.29 -15.09
C ARG A 204 -7.00 10.09 -14.75
N ASP A 205 -6.73 9.41 -13.64
CA ASP A 205 -7.56 8.30 -13.19
C ASP A 205 -8.99 8.76 -12.87
N VAL A 206 -9.12 9.90 -12.17
CA VAL A 206 -10.43 10.49 -11.85
C VAL A 206 -11.16 10.94 -13.12
N ASP A 207 -10.46 11.59 -14.06
CA ASP A 207 -11.05 12.06 -15.33
C ASP A 207 -11.56 10.88 -16.18
N ARG A 208 -10.80 9.77 -16.23
CA ARG A 208 -11.20 8.55 -16.94
C ARG A 208 -12.44 7.92 -16.30
N ILE A 209 -12.46 7.78 -14.98
CA ILE A 209 -13.59 7.18 -14.27
C ILE A 209 -14.84 8.05 -14.41
N GLU A 210 -14.70 9.37 -14.28
CA GLU A 210 -15.79 10.31 -14.51
C GLU A 210 -16.40 10.12 -15.91
N LYS A 211 -15.56 9.98 -16.95
CA LYS A 211 -16.02 9.68 -18.31
C LYS A 211 -16.73 8.32 -18.38
N ALA A 212 -16.14 7.27 -17.82
CA ALA A 212 -16.72 5.93 -17.82
C ALA A 212 -18.09 5.87 -17.13
N VAL A 213 -18.28 6.60 -16.04
CA VAL A 213 -19.58 6.72 -15.36
C VAL A 213 -20.59 7.44 -16.24
N ARG A 214 -20.20 8.55 -16.90
CA ARG A 214 -21.08 9.28 -17.84
C ARG A 214 -21.47 8.42 -19.05
N ASP A 215 -20.58 7.55 -19.50
CA ASP A 215 -20.81 6.59 -20.57
C ASP A 215 -21.70 5.40 -20.12
N GLY A 216 -22.15 5.37 -18.85
CA GLY A 216 -23.04 4.34 -18.32
C GLY A 216 -22.37 2.97 -18.13
N LYS A 217 -21.04 2.92 -17.99
CA LYS A 217 -20.32 1.65 -17.79
C LYS A 217 -20.65 1.06 -16.42
N GLY A 218 -20.68 -0.28 -16.34
CA GLY A 218 -20.91 -0.98 -15.08
C GLY A 218 -19.72 -0.85 -14.12
N ILE A 219 -20.00 -0.87 -12.82
CA ILE A 219 -19.01 -0.70 -11.76
C ILE A 219 -17.86 -1.71 -11.82
N GLY A 220 -18.13 -2.97 -12.16
CA GLY A 220 -17.08 -4.00 -12.31
C GLY A 220 -16.09 -3.70 -13.43
N VAL A 221 -16.47 -2.90 -14.43
CA VAL A 221 -15.57 -2.43 -15.49
C VAL A 221 -14.78 -1.21 -15.03
N VAL A 222 -15.40 -0.33 -14.25
CA VAL A 222 -14.80 0.94 -13.82
C VAL A 222 -13.87 0.77 -12.61
N PHE A 223 -14.22 -0.13 -11.69
CA PHE A 223 -13.50 -0.47 -10.47
C PHE A 223 -13.28 -1.99 -10.36
N PRO A 224 -12.58 -2.62 -11.31
CA PRO A 224 -12.46 -4.09 -11.37
C PRO A 224 -11.79 -4.68 -10.12
N ARG A 225 -10.97 -3.90 -9.41
CA ARG A 225 -10.31 -4.37 -8.18
C ARG A 225 -11.26 -4.42 -6.99
N LEU A 226 -12.20 -3.48 -6.89
CA LEU A 226 -13.17 -3.50 -5.79
C LEU A 226 -14.05 -4.75 -5.85
N ALA A 227 -14.37 -5.23 -7.07
CA ALA A 227 -15.11 -6.48 -7.26
C ALA A 227 -14.39 -7.73 -6.69
N THR A 228 -13.06 -7.66 -6.49
CA THR A 228 -12.27 -8.75 -5.91
C THR A 228 -12.18 -8.71 -4.38
N VAL A 229 -12.75 -7.68 -3.74
CA VAL A 229 -12.75 -7.55 -2.29
C VAL A 229 -13.94 -8.30 -1.70
N GLN A 230 -13.69 -9.03 -0.61
CA GLN A 230 -14.71 -9.59 0.25
C GLN A 230 -14.59 -8.96 1.63
N MET A 231 -15.72 -8.79 2.29
CA MET A 231 -15.78 -8.34 3.68
C MET A 231 -16.32 -9.48 4.55
N ASP A 232 -15.52 -9.86 5.56
CA ASP A 232 -15.92 -10.79 6.58
C ASP A 232 -16.27 -10.01 7.86
N LYS A 233 -17.47 -10.27 8.39
CA LYS A 233 -17.99 -9.67 9.63
C LYS A 233 -18.10 -10.76 10.68
N SER A 234 -17.71 -10.44 11.91
CA SER A 234 -17.89 -11.34 13.05
C SER A 234 -18.22 -10.54 14.32
N GLY A 235 -18.98 -11.14 15.23
CA GLY A 235 -19.49 -10.47 16.43
C GLY A 235 -20.74 -9.64 16.18
N GLU A 236 -21.29 -9.06 17.25
CA GLU A 236 -22.57 -8.33 17.24
C GLU A 236 -22.45 -6.97 17.93
N GLY A 237 -23.28 -6.01 17.49
CA GLY A 237 -23.36 -4.68 18.07
C GLY A 237 -21.99 -3.96 18.16
N PRO A 238 -21.59 -3.42 19.33
CA PRO A 238 -20.30 -2.74 19.49
C PRO A 238 -19.07 -3.64 19.24
N THR A 239 -19.22 -4.96 19.32
CA THR A 239 -18.10 -5.92 19.21
C THR A 239 -17.77 -6.35 17.78
N VAL A 240 -18.47 -5.82 16.77
CA VAL A 240 -18.31 -6.26 15.38
C VAL A 240 -16.89 -6.05 14.86
N LYS A 241 -16.20 -7.13 14.50
CA LYS A 241 -14.92 -7.10 13.79
C LYS A 241 -15.16 -7.16 12.30
N VAL A 242 -14.44 -6.31 11.57
CA VAL A 242 -14.49 -6.23 10.10
C VAL A 242 -13.12 -6.63 9.57
N ARG A 243 -13.09 -7.54 8.60
CA ARG A 243 -11.88 -7.89 7.86
C ARG A 243 -12.17 -7.83 6.38
N PHE A 244 -11.20 -7.32 5.61
CA PHE A 244 -11.25 -7.36 4.16
C PHE A 244 -10.30 -8.45 3.65
N THR A 245 -10.81 -9.31 2.80
CA THR A 245 -10.07 -10.40 2.15
C THR A 245 -10.21 -10.27 0.64
N LYS A 246 -9.35 -10.97 -0.11
CA LYS A 246 -9.50 -11.08 -1.56
C LYS A 246 -10.37 -12.30 -1.85
N LYS A 247 -11.39 -12.17 -2.69
CA LYS A 247 -12.14 -13.31 -3.23
C LYS A 247 -11.15 -14.24 -3.94
N GLU A 248 -11.22 -15.55 -3.69
CA GLU A 248 -10.49 -16.54 -4.49
C GLU A 248 -11.10 -16.55 -5.90
N GLY A 249 -10.42 -15.92 -6.86
CA GLY A 249 -10.94 -15.72 -8.21
C GLY A 249 -9.89 -15.17 -9.17
N ALA A 250 -10.15 -15.30 -10.47
CA ALA A 250 -9.17 -15.16 -11.55
C ALA A 250 -8.36 -13.83 -11.47
N PRO A 251 -7.03 -13.88 -11.71
CA PRO A 251 -6.18 -12.71 -11.60
C PRO A 251 -6.60 -11.62 -12.58
N VAL A 252 -6.81 -10.40 -12.08
CA VAL A 252 -7.03 -9.21 -12.91
C VAL A 252 -5.79 -9.03 -13.79
N ARG A 253 -5.95 -9.26 -15.10
CA ARG A 253 -4.88 -9.07 -16.08
C ARG A 253 -4.45 -7.60 -16.08
N ILE A 254 -3.15 -7.36 -15.95
CA ILE A 254 -2.56 -6.04 -16.16
C ILE A 254 -2.35 -5.90 -17.67
N ALA A 255 -3.17 -5.12 -18.35
CA ALA A 255 -2.97 -4.82 -19.76
C ALA A 255 -1.83 -3.78 -19.94
N ALA A 256 -0.99 -3.99 -20.93
CA ALA A 256 0.09 -3.09 -21.30
C ALA A 256 -0.45 -1.91 -22.11
N GLY A 257 -0.41 -0.72 -21.52
CA GLY A 257 -0.12 0.57 -22.18
C GLY A 257 -1.05 1.13 -23.25
N ASP A 258 -1.37 0.40 -24.32
CA ASP A 258 -1.67 1.02 -25.63
C ASP A 258 -2.90 0.45 -26.36
N ASP A 259 -3.91 -0.08 -25.64
CA ASP A 259 -5.18 -0.46 -26.27
C ASP A 259 -6.34 0.46 -25.80
N PRO A 260 -6.96 1.28 -26.68
CA PRO A 260 -8.02 2.23 -26.33
C PRO A 260 -9.35 1.58 -25.90
N SER A 261 -9.48 0.25 -26.03
CA SER A 261 -10.74 -0.47 -25.87
C SER A 261 -11.01 -1.01 -24.45
N GLU A 262 -10.01 -1.09 -23.57
CA GLU A 262 -10.19 -1.58 -22.19
C GLU A 262 -10.19 -0.46 -21.16
N ALA A 263 -11.37 0.13 -20.94
CA ALA A 263 -11.57 1.23 -20.00
C ALA A 263 -11.27 0.90 -18.51
N GLY A 264 -10.99 -0.36 -18.17
CA GLY A 264 -10.74 -0.82 -16.79
C GLY A 264 -9.30 -1.23 -16.46
N ALA A 265 -8.41 -1.40 -17.44
CA ALA A 265 -7.16 -2.16 -17.21
C ALA A 265 -5.86 -1.34 -17.18
N ILE A 266 -5.84 -0.12 -17.71
CA ILE A 266 -4.59 0.64 -17.85
C ILE A 266 -4.44 1.64 -16.69
N ARG A 267 -3.96 1.18 -15.53
CA ARG A 267 -3.50 2.11 -14.47
C ARG A 267 -1.99 2.18 -14.52
N GLU A 268 -1.45 3.34 -14.92
CA GLU A 268 -0.02 3.66 -14.77
C GLU A 268 0.35 3.47 -13.31
N VAL A 269 0.98 2.33 -12.99
CA VAL A 269 1.67 2.19 -11.71
C VAL A 269 2.77 3.23 -11.73
N ASP A 270 2.92 4.00 -10.66
CA ASP A 270 4.14 4.78 -10.47
C ASP A 270 5.32 3.81 -10.48
N MET A 271 5.95 3.70 -11.65
CA MET A 271 6.97 2.71 -11.91
C MET A 271 8.19 2.95 -11.01
N LEU A 272 8.45 4.20 -10.61
CA LEU A 272 9.55 4.52 -9.70
C LEU A 272 9.29 3.97 -8.30
N ASN A 273 8.03 3.96 -7.86
CA ASN A 273 7.63 3.32 -6.61
C ASN A 273 7.64 1.78 -6.69
N ARG A 274 7.29 1.19 -7.84
CA ARG A 274 7.36 -0.27 -8.06
C ARG A 274 8.80 -0.79 -8.19
N TYR A 275 9.70 -0.01 -8.79
CA TYR A 275 11.12 -0.34 -8.96
C TYR A 275 12.02 0.70 -8.29
N PRO A 276 12.03 0.78 -6.95
CA PRO A 276 12.70 1.85 -6.23
C PRO A 276 14.23 1.72 -6.21
N TYR A 277 14.82 0.57 -6.58
CA TYR A 277 16.26 0.33 -6.40
C TYR A 277 17.04 0.42 -7.70
N THR A 278 18.14 1.16 -7.70
CA THR A 278 19.18 1.02 -8.74
C THR A 278 19.99 -0.26 -8.53
N ALA A 279 20.74 -0.69 -9.54
CA ALA A 279 21.68 -1.82 -9.44
C ALA A 279 22.59 -1.73 -8.20
N THR A 280 23.14 -0.53 -7.94
CA THR A 280 24.03 -0.28 -6.80
C THR A 280 23.28 -0.36 -5.47
N GLN A 281 22.03 0.12 -5.42
CA GLN A 281 21.20 0.04 -4.21
C GLN A 281 20.79 -1.41 -3.90
N LEU A 282 20.48 -2.21 -4.93
CA LEU A 282 20.22 -3.64 -4.80
C LEU A 282 21.45 -4.35 -4.20
N ALA A 283 22.64 -4.15 -4.79
CA ALA A 283 23.89 -4.76 -4.32
C ALA A 283 24.17 -4.46 -2.83
N ARG A 284 24.00 -3.20 -2.42
CA ARG A 284 24.17 -2.78 -1.02
C ARG A 284 23.18 -3.47 -0.08
N ARG A 285 21.93 -3.68 -0.51
CA ARG A 285 20.88 -4.30 0.32
C ARG A 285 21.05 -5.79 0.53
N VAL A 286 21.67 -6.48 -0.42
CA VAL A 286 22.01 -7.90 -0.35
C VAL A 286 23.44 -8.13 0.14
N ARG A 287 24.14 -7.06 0.55
CA ARG A 287 25.52 -7.08 1.07
C ARG A 287 26.53 -7.72 0.11
N LEU A 288 26.33 -7.54 -1.20
CA LEU A 288 27.26 -8.00 -2.23
C LEU A 288 28.02 -6.82 -2.85
N THR A 289 29.22 -7.11 -3.37
CA THR A 289 29.93 -6.15 -4.24
C THR A 289 29.13 -5.96 -5.54
N PRO A 290 29.25 -4.81 -6.23
CA PRO A 290 28.52 -4.56 -7.48
C PRO A 290 28.71 -5.68 -8.52
N ASN A 291 29.93 -6.19 -8.64
CA ASN A 291 30.27 -7.26 -9.59
C ASN A 291 29.61 -8.60 -9.21
N ARG A 292 29.69 -9.00 -7.93
CA ARG A 292 29.03 -10.23 -7.45
C ARG A 292 27.51 -10.12 -7.54
N SER A 293 26.94 -8.95 -7.22
CA SER A 293 25.51 -8.70 -7.37
C SER A 293 25.07 -8.81 -8.83
N PHE A 294 25.88 -8.35 -9.78
CA PHE A 294 25.59 -8.50 -11.20
C PHE A 294 25.60 -9.98 -11.62
N ALA A 295 26.63 -10.74 -11.23
CA ALA A 295 26.72 -12.17 -11.52
C ALA A 295 25.52 -12.96 -10.98
N VAL A 296 25.09 -12.66 -9.74
CA VAL A 296 23.92 -13.29 -9.12
C VAL A 296 22.62 -12.89 -9.85
N ARG A 297 22.46 -11.62 -10.24
CA ARG A 297 21.31 -11.19 -11.05
C ARG A 297 21.25 -11.91 -12.40
N ALA A 298 22.38 -12.06 -13.07
CA ALA A 298 22.49 -12.76 -14.33
C ALA A 298 22.15 -14.26 -14.16
N HIS A 299 22.69 -14.90 -13.11
CA HIS A 299 22.39 -16.29 -12.79
C HIS A 299 20.92 -16.55 -12.47
N LEU A 300 20.26 -15.62 -11.75
CA LEU A 300 18.84 -15.71 -11.39
C LEU A 300 17.90 -15.16 -12.47
N GLY A 301 18.41 -14.66 -13.59
CA GLY A 301 17.60 -14.10 -14.68
C GLY A 301 16.78 -12.85 -14.31
N LEU A 302 17.18 -12.10 -13.28
CA LEU A 302 16.37 -10.99 -12.74
C LEU A 302 16.24 -9.81 -13.71
N ASP A 303 17.21 -9.65 -14.61
CA ASP A 303 17.20 -8.62 -15.64
C ASP A 303 16.20 -8.95 -16.78
N ALA A 304 15.77 -10.20 -16.92
CA ALA A 304 14.72 -10.59 -17.88
C ALA A 304 13.31 -10.68 -17.25
N ASP A 305 13.23 -10.77 -15.93
CA ASP A 305 11.97 -10.88 -15.20
C ASP A 305 11.32 -9.49 -15.00
N ALA A 306 10.19 -9.26 -15.68
CA ALA A 306 9.43 -8.02 -15.63
C ALA A 306 8.89 -7.69 -14.23
N GLU A 307 8.76 -8.65 -13.32
CA GLU A 307 8.37 -8.38 -11.93
C GLU A 307 9.56 -7.99 -11.05
N CYS A 308 10.78 -8.33 -11.46
CA CYS A 308 12.01 -8.07 -10.73
C CYS A 308 12.74 -6.81 -11.22
N SER A 309 12.73 -6.52 -12.51
CA SER A 309 13.43 -5.36 -13.06
C SER A 309 12.68 -4.67 -14.19
N ARG A 310 13.00 -3.39 -14.40
CA ARG A 310 12.48 -2.59 -15.52
C ARG A 310 13.50 -1.54 -15.94
N GLU A 311 13.59 -1.30 -17.23
CA GLU A 311 14.35 -0.19 -17.80
C GLU A 311 13.49 1.08 -17.85
N PHE A 312 14.06 2.19 -17.37
CA PHE A 312 13.46 3.51 -17.45
C PHE A 312 14.16 4.28 -18.54
N VAL A 313 13.41 4.90 -19.44
CA VAL A 313 13.98 5.77 -20.47
C VAL A 313 14.04 7.19 -19.92
N LEU A 314 15.24 7.68 -19.60
CA LEU A 314 15.47 9.08 -19.21
C LEU A 314 15.85 9.92 -20.43
N SER A 315 16.57 9.32 -21.39
CA SER A 315 16.84 9.83 -22.73
C SER A 315 17.20 8.66 -23.65
N ASP A 316 17.29 8.88 -24.97
CA ASP A 316 17.66 7.83 -25.95
C ASP A 316 18.96 7.11 -25.60
N LYS A 317 19.88 7.81 -24.91
CA LYS A 317 21.20 7.29 -24.49
C LYS A 317 21.24 6.80 -23.04
N GLN A 318 20.25 7.13 -22.21
CA GLN A 318 20.22 6.76 -20.79
C GLN A 318 18.97 5.95 -20.47
N LYS A 319 19.16 4.63 -20.40
CA LYS A 319 18.13 3.66 -20.02
C LYS A 319 18.46 2.99 -18.67
N PRO A 320 18.43 3.72 -17.53
CA PRO A 320 18.75 3.13 -16.24
C PRO A 320 17.77 2.00 -15.88
N ARG A 321 18.32 0.81 -15.60
CA ARG A 321 17.57 -0.32 -15.07
C ARG A 321 17.38 -0.19 -13.55
N ARG A 322 16.15 -0.37 -13.10
CA ARG A 322 15.79 -0.41 -11.67
C ARG A 322 15.13 -1.73 -11.30
N PHE A 323 15.11 -2.01 -10.00
CA PHE A 323 14.74 -3.29 -9.41
C PHE A 323 13.66 -3.11 -8.34
N SER A 324 12.76 -4.08 -8.25
CA SER A 324 11.68 -4.13 -7.27
C SER A 324 12.13 -4.74 -5.94
N GLU A 325 11.29 -4.66 -4.91
CA GLU A 325 11.54 -5.37 -3.64
C GLU A 325 11.53 -6.89 -3.85
N LYS A 326 10.75 -7.41 -4.81
CA LYS A 326 10.75 -8.84 -5.18
C LYS A 326 12.13 -9.30 -5.65
N ALA A 327 12.85 -8.48 -6.41
CA ALA A 327 14.22 -8.78 -6.81
C ALA A 327 15.17 -8.88 -5.60
N VAL A 328 15.02 -7.99 -4.61
CA VAL A 328 15.80 -8.06 -3.35
C VAL A 328 15.51 -9.36 -2.62
N ARG A 329 14.23 -9.74 -2.52
CA ARG A 329 13.79 -10.97 -1.85
C ARG A 329 14.33 -12.22 -2.54
N ARG A 330 14.20 -12.35 -3.87
CA ARG A 330 14.72 -13.51 -4.62
C ARG A 330 16.22 -13.68 -4.46
N VAL A 331 16.98 -12.58 -4.45
CA VAL A 331 18.44 -12.66 -4.22
C VAL A 331 18.74 -13.14 -2.80
N ARG A 332 18.01 -12.65 -1.78
CA ARG A 332 18.20 -13.10 -0.39
C ARG A 332 17.84 -14.57 -0.22
N GLU A 333 16.67 -14.98 -0.71
CA GLU A 333 16.22 -16.38 -0.68
C GLU A 333 17.24 -17.31 -1.35
N ALA A 334 17.85 -16.90 -2.46
CA ALA A 334 18.89 -17.69 -3.10
C ALA A 334 20.17 -17.80 -2.24
N ILE A 335 20.61 -16.69 -1.63
CA ILE A 335 21.79 -16.69 -0.74
C ILE A 335 21.52 -17.56 0.51
N ASP A 336 20.37 -17.38 1.14
CA ASP A 336 19.97 -18.10 2.35
C ASP A 336 19.71 -19.59 2.05
N GLY A 337 19.27 -19.91 0.82
CA GLY A 337 19.13 -21.27 0.30
C GLY A 337 20.44 -21.96 -0.08
N GLY A 338 21.60 -21.36 0.22
CA GLY A 338 22.91 -21.99 0.02
C GLY A 338 23.54 -21.77 -1.35
N LEU A 339 23.12 -20.74 -2.10
CA LEU A 339 23.74 -20.42 -3.39
C LEU A 339 25.25 -20.17 -3.22
N ASN A 340 26.06 -20.97 -3.92
CA ASN A 340 27.51 -20.81 -3.92
C ASN A 340 27.92 -19.58 -4.77
N LEU A 341 28.16 -18.48 -4.08
CA LEU A 341 28.53 -17.19 -4.69
C LEU A 341 29.83 -17.24 -5.51
N ASP A 342 30.80 -18.06 -5.10
CA ASP A 342 32.08 -18.17 -5.80
C ASP A 342 31.95 -18.99 -7.08
N ALA A 343 31.12 -20.03 -7.07
CA ALA A 343 30.78 -20.79 -8.28
C ALA A 343 30.03 -19.91 -9.29
N VAL A 344 29.05 -19.13 -8.83
CA VAL A 344 28.31 -18.17 -9.67
C VAL A 344 29.24 -17.12 -10.26
N TRP A 345 30.16 -16.58 -9.46
CA TRP A 345 31.15 -15.61 -9.93
C TRP A 345 32.08 -16.21 -10.98
N THR A 346 32.56 -17.44 -10.76
CA THR A 346 33.45 -18.15 -11.69
C THR A 346 32.77 -18.42 -13.03
N ALA A 347 31.53 -18.92 -12.98
CA ALA A 347 30.71 -19.14 -14.17
C ALA A 347 30.48 -17.83 -14.95
N TYR A 348 30.22 -16.73 -14.24
CA TYR A 348 30.02 -15.43 -14.87
C TYR A 348 31.32 -14.87 -15.50
N VAL A 349 32.46 -15.00 -14.84
CA VAL A 349 33.77 -14.60 -15.40
C VAL A 349 34.11 -15.40 -16.66
N ALA A 350 33.75 -16.70 -16.70
CA ALA A 350 33.95 -17.53 -17.89
C ALA A 350 33.13 -17.07 -19.11
N THR A 351 31.98 -16.40 -18.88
CA THR A 351 31.16 -15.80 -19.95
C THR A 351 31.66 -14.42 -20.42
N MET A 352 32.64 -13.81 -19.74
CA MET A 352 33.18 -12.51 -20.17
C MET A 352 34.13 -12.67 -21.36
N PRO A 353 34.09 -11.76 -22.36
CA PRO A 353 35.11 -11.72 -23.40
C PRO A 353 36.49 -11.50 -22.78
N LYS A 354 37.47 -12.36 -23.09
CA LYS A 354 38.87 -12.14 -22.68
C LYS A 354 39.32 -10.78 -23.22
N ARG A 355 39.58 -9.83 -22.32
CA ARG A 355 40.15 -8.52 -22.67
C ARG A 355 41.49 -8.76 -23.38
N GLY A 356 41.51 -8.60 -24.69
CA GLY A 356 42.73 -8.68 -25.49
C GLY A 356 43.78 -7.71 -24.93
N SER A 357 44.98 -8.23 -24.68
CA SER A 357 46.13 -7.43 -24.30
C SER A 357 46.38 -6.39 -25.39
N ARG A 358 46.14 -5.11 -25.10
CA ARG A 358 46.74 -4.02 -25.89
C ARG A 358 48.26 -4.10 -25.66
N ARG A 359 48.96 -4.79 -26.57
CA ARG A 359 50.40 -4.60 -26.77
C ARG A 359 50.61 -3.11 -26.98
N ARG A 360 51.32 -2.45 -26.08
CA ARG A 360 51.97 -1.16 -26.35
C ARG A 360 52.98 -1.44 -27.47
N ALA A 361 52.73 -0.90 -28.66
CA ALA A 361 53.77 -0.74 -29.64
C ALA A 361 54.69 0.39 -29.14
N ALA A 362 55.99 0.10 -29.11
CA ALA A 362 57.06 1.03 -28.78
C ALA A 362 57.22 2.10 -29.86
#